data_AF-A0A2H3DMJ6-F1
#
_entry.id   AF-A0A2H3DMJ6-F1
#
_cell.length_a   1.000
_cell.length_b   1.000
_cell.length_c   1.000
_cell.angle_alpha   90.00
_cell.angle_beta   90.00
_cell.angle_gamma   90.00
#
_symmetry.space_group_name_H-M   'P 1'
#
loop_
_entity.id
_entity.type
_entity.pdbx_description
1 polymer ?
#
loop_
_entity_poly.entity_id
_entity_poly.type
_entity_poly.pdbx_seq_one_letter_code
_entity_poly.pdbx_strand_id
1 'polypeptide(L)'
;MPPSHKAKPPLFLLYHLALQTFQKVYIQSCMGFPVFLNPGTSAHSSYLFGVHDINRNFWDYSVKQVVLTLYSHTCHCVLPDLEKSVCDTCMALEKDLWLEGIVKCIKDGIHENTLLAYHSIGGLQEIHHRRQSMICLLHL
;
A
#
# COMPACT_ATOMS: atom_id res chain seq x y z
N MET A 1 74.73 27.82 14.23
CA MET A 1 73.32 27.45 14.45
C MET A 1 72.64 27.33 13.08
N PRO A 2 72.29 26.12 12.62
CA PRO A 2 71.55 25.94 11.37
C PRO A 2 70.03 26.04 11.62
N PRO A 3 69.23 26.47 10.61
CA PRO A 3 67.79 26.62 10.77
C PRO A 3 67.07 25.26 10.71
N SER A 4 66.17 25.05 11.68
CA SER A 4 65.27 23.90 11.78
C SER A 4 64.24 23.94 10.64
N HIS A 5 64.45 23.14 9.60
CA HIS A 5 63.44 22.87 8.57
C HIS A 5 62.26 22.10 9.17
N LYS A 6 61.12 22.78 9.34
CA LYS A 6 59.84 22.11 9.62
C LYS A 6 59.45 21.27 8.41
N ALA A 7 59.47 19.95 8.57
CA ALA A 7 59.02 19.02 7.55
C ALA A 7 57.54 19.28 7.21
N LYS A 8 57.25 19.58 5.94
CA LYS A 8 55.88 19.52 5.42
C LYS A 8 55.44 18.05 5.43
N PRO A 9 54.25 17.73 5.99
CA PRO A 9 53.78 16.36 5.97
C PRO A 9 53.62 15.90 4.50
N PRO A 10 53.97 14.64 4.19
CA PRO A 10 53.86 14.12 2.83
C PRO A 10 52.39 14.16 2.39
N LEU A 11 52.16 14.61 1.15
CA LEU A 11 50.84 14.71 0.51
C LEU A 11 50.01 13.41 0.59
N PHE A 12 50.65 12.27 0.85
CA PHE A 12 49.99 10.99 1.08
C PHE A 12 49.07 10.97 2.31
N LEU A 13 49.33 11.78 3.34
CA LEU A 13 48.49 11.79 4.56
C LEU A 13 47.14 12.48 4.35
N LEU A 14 47.03 13.39 3.37
CA LEU A 14 45.78 14.07 3.03
C LEU A 14 44.88 13.21 2.13
N TYR A 15 45.45 12.22 1.41
CA TYR A 15 44.67 11.28 0.60
C TYR A 15 43.92 10.24 1.44
N HIS A 16 44.47 9.83 2.60
CA HIS A 16 43.81 8.82 3.44
C HIS A 16 42.65 9.36 4.29
N LEU A 17 42.58 10.68 4.54
CA LEU A 17 41.44 11.30 5.21
C LEU A 17 40.29 11.67 4.26
N ALA A 18 40.49 11.52 2.94
CA ALA A 18 39.48 11.80 1.91
C ALA A 18 38.80 10.54 1.37
N LEU A 19 38.99 9.37 1.99
CA LEU A 19 38.09 8.24 1.81
C LEU A 19 36.85 8.49 2.66
N GLN A 20 36.02 9.40 2.17
CA GLN A 20 34.61 9.46 2.53
C GLN A 20 34.07 8.04 2.41
N THR A 21 33.62 7.51 3.55
CA THR A 21 32.84 6.27 3.61
C THR A 21 31.66 6.42 2.66
N PHE A 22 31.76 5.87 1.46
CA PHE A 22 30.60 5.61 0.62
C PHE A 22 29.79 4.53 1.33
N GLN A 23 28.93 4.98 2.24
CA GLN A 23 27.92 4.13 2.85
C GLN A 23 27.03 3.70 1.68
N LYS A 24 27.09 2.43 1.33
CA LYS A 24 26.27 1.85 0.26
C LYS A 24 24.81 2.04 0.67
N VAL A 25 24.14 3.03 0.08
CA VAL A 25 22.72 3.28 0.34
C VAL A 25 21.96 2.14 -0.31
N TYR A 26 21.53 1.19 0.51
CA TYR A 26 20.67 0.12 0.05
C TYR A 26 19.26 0.68 -0.06
N ILE A 27 18.82 0.88 -1.30
CA ILE A 27 17.47 1.30 -1.61
C ILE A 27 16.61 0.04 -1.73
N GLN A 28 15.57 -0.07 -0.90
CA GLN A 28 14.54 -1.08 -1.08
C GLN A 28 13.21 -0.45 -1.52
N SER A 29 12.42 -1.21 -2.28
CA SER A 29 11.10 -0.73 -2.71
C SER A 29 10.09 -0.88 -1.58
N CYS A 30 9.21 0.12 -1.42
CA CYS A 30 8.11 0.02 -0.46
C CYS A 30 7.17 -1.14 -0.83
N MET A 31 6.93 -2.05 0.13
CA MET A 31 6.04 -3.19 -0.10
C MET A 31 4.56 -2.80 -0.13
N GLY A 32 4.19 -1.64 0.42
CA GLY A 32 2.81 -1.18 0.54
C GLY A 32 2.08 -1.75 1.77
N PHE A 33 0.88 -1.25 2.02
CA PHE A 33 0.05 -1.64 3.15
C PHE A 33 -0.87 -2.82 2.78
N PRO A 34 -0.71 -4.01 3.38
CA PRO A 34 -1.56 -5.16 3.08
C PRO A 34 -2.93 -5.02 3.72
N VAL A 35 -3.99 -5.35 2.98
CA VAL A 35 -5.37 -5.41 3.48
C VAL A 35 -5.78 -6.87 3.67
N PHE A 36 -6.21 -7.19 4.88
CA PHE A 36 -6.75 -8.52 5.20
C PHE A 36 -8.19 -8.65 4.70
N LEU A 37 -8.41 -9.65 3.85
CA LEU A 37 -9.72 -9.98 3.31
C LEU A 37 -10.30 -11.19 4.05
N ASN A 38 -11.62 -11.35 4.00
CA ASN A 38 -12.29 -12.51 4.58
C ASN A 38 -11.81 -13.81 3.90
N PRO A 39 -11.58 -14.90 4.67
CA PRO A 39 -11.22 -16.19 4.11
C PRO A 39 -12.19 -16.67 3.03
N GLY A 40 -11.66 -17.28 1.97
CA GLY A 40 -12.47 -17.78 0.86
C GLY A 40 -12.94 -16.70 -0.13
N THR A 41 -12.55 -15.44 0.09
CA THR A 41 -12.88 -14.34 -0.83
C THR A 41 -11.64 -13.77 -1.49
N SER A 42 -11.79 -13.20 -2.68
CA SER A 42 -10.71 -12.54 -3.42
C SER A 42 -10.81 -11.03 -3.31
N ALA A 43 -9.71 -10.31 -3.54
CA ALA A 43 -9.74 -8.85 -3.63
C ALA A 43 -10.77 -8.36 -4.66
N HIS A 44 -10.89 -9.05 -5.80
CA HIS A 44 -11.82 -8.69 -6.87
C HIS A 44 -13.29 -8.86 -6.46
N SER A 45 -13.60 -9.86 -5.65
CA SER A 45 -14.97 -10.13 -5.20
C SER A 45 -15.36 -9.31 -3.97
N SER A 46 -14.39 -8.86 -3.17
CA SER A 46 -14.65 -8.29 -1.84
C SER A 46 -14.37 -6.81 -1.76
N TYR A 47 -13.38 -6.28 -2.49
CA TYR A 47 -13.03 -4.87 -2.40
C TYR A 47 -14.07 -3.96 -3.08
N LEU A 48 -14.28 -2.79 -2.48
CA LEU A 48 -15.30 -1.82 -2.90
C LEU A 48 -14.73 -0.90 -3.99
N PHE A 49 -14.51 -1.43 -5.20
CA PHE A 49 -13.92 -0.68 -6.31
C PHE A 49 -14.73 0.58 -6.69
N GLY A 50 -16.06 0.54 -6.54
CA GLY A 50 -16.90 1.71 -6.81
C GLY A 50 -16.64 2.88 -5.85
N VAL A 51 -16.47 2.61 -4.56
CA VAL A 51 -16.08 3.64 -3.57
C VAL A 51 -14.70 4.20 -3.90
N HIS A 52 -13.77 3.33 -4.29
CA HIS A 52 -12.42 3.74 -4.67
C HIS A 52 -12.41 4.72 -5.84
N ASP A 53 -13.26 4.51 -6.85
CA ASP A 53 -13.38 5.40 -8.03
C ASP A 53 -14.03 6.75 -7.68
N ILE A 54 -15.13 6.73 -6.91
CA ILE A 54 -15.89 7.94 -6.58
C ILE A 54 -15.10 8.89 -5.69
N ASN A 55 -14.43 8.35 -4.67
CA ASN A 55 -13.80 9.18 -3.66
C ASN A 55 -12.41 9.69 -4.07
N ARG A 56 -11.91 9.32 -5.26
CA ARG A 56 -10.53 9.61 -5.72
C ARG A 56 -9.54 9.41 -4.57
N ASN A 57 -9.61 8.23 -3.95
CA ASN A 57 -8.92 7.94 -2.70
C ASN A 57 -7.41 8.23 -2.81
N PHE A 58 -6.80 8.58 -1.68
CA PHE A 58 -5.39 8.98 -1.57
C PHE A 58 -4.39 7.81 -1.69
N TRP A 59 -4.81 6.69 -2.25
CA TRP A 59 -3.99 5.51 -2.44
C TRP A 59 -4.29 4.79 -3.75
N ASP A 60 -3.27 4.18 -4.34
CA ASP A 60 -3.39 3.17 -5.38
C ASP A 60 -3.51 1.78 -4.75
N TYR A 61 -3.85 0.79 -5.55
CA TYR A 61 -3.90 -0.61 -5.11
C TYR A 61 -3.23 -1.54 -6.11
N SER A 62 -2.78 -2.69 -5.60
CA SER A 62 -2.37 -3.83 -6.41
C SER A 62 -2.97 -5.11 -5.83
N VAL A 63 -3.20 -6.09 -6.70
CA VAL A 63 -3.62 -7.43 -6.29
C VAL A 63 -2.58 -8.41 -6.81
N LYS A 64 -1.87 -9.09 -5.91
CA LYS A 64 -0.89 -10.12 -6.26
C LYS A 64 -1.07 -11.32 -5.35
N GLN A 65 -1.14 -12.52 -5.93
CA GLN A 65 -1.30 -13.77 -5.19
C GLN A 65 -2.43 -13.70 -4.14
N VAL A 66 -3.57 -13.10 -4.52
CA VAL A 66 -4.77 -12.92 -3.66
C VAL A 66 -4.61 -11.85 -2.56
N VAL A 67 -3.42 -11.28 -2.38
CA VAL A 67 -3.19 -10.19 -1.43
C VAL A 67 -3.54 -8.86 -2.09
N LEU A 68 -4.48 -8.13 -1.47
CA LEU A 68 -4.75 -6.73 -1.77
C LEU A 68 -3.72 -5.87 -1.02
N THR A 69 -2.98 -5.05 -1.75
CA THR A 69 -1.99 -4.14 -1.18
C THR A 69 -2.28 -2.72 -1.63
N LEU A 70 -2.28 -1.78 -0.70
CA LEU A 70 -2.51 -0.36 -0.93
C LEU A 70 -1.20 0.43 -0.89
N TYR A 71 -1.12 1.48 -1.70
CA TYR A 71 0.03 2.36 -1.78
C TYR A 71 -0.43 3.80 -1.66
N SER A 72 0.02 4.53 -0.64
CA SER A 72 -0.29 5.96 -0.55
C SER A 72 0.23 6.68 -1.80
N HIS A 73 -0.51 7.65 -2.33
CA HIS A 73 -0.03 8.49 -3.44
C HIS A 73 1.21 9.33 -3.07
N THR A 74 1.45 9.51 -1.78
CA THR A 74 2.65 10.17 -1.25
C THR A 74 3.78 9.19 -0.93
N CYS A 75 3.63 7.92 -1.32
CA CYS A 75 4.70 6.93 -1.24
C CYS A 75 5.81 7.28 -2.24
N HIS A 76 7.03 7.49 -1.74
CA HIS A 76 8.19 7.73 -2.60
C HIS A 76 8.80 6.44 -3.18
N CYS A 77 8.15 5.29 -2.95
CA CYS A 77 8.50 3.95 -3.44
C CYS A 77 9.91 3.44 -3.09
N VAL A 78 10.75 4.25 -2.46
CA VAL A 78 12.14 3.99 -2.11
C VAL A 78 12.32 4.23 -0.62
N LEU A 79 12.80 3.20 0.08
CA LEU A 79 13.11 3.23 1.50
C LEU A 79 14.63 3.29 1.67
N PRO A 80 15.15 4.30 2.40
CA PRO A 80 16.58 4.42 2.69
C PRO A 80 17.04 3.47 3.80
N ASP A 81 16.08 2.92 4.54
CA ASP A 81 16.28 2.01 5.66
C ASP A 81 15.93 0.59 5.22
N LEU A 82 16.87 -0.34 5.38
CA LEU A 82 16.72 -1.76 5.07
C LEU A 82 15.80 -2.50 6.05
N GLU A 83 15.62 -1.99 7.27
CA GLU A 83 14.80 -2.66 8.28
C GLU A 83 13.30 -2.44 8.06
N LYS A 84 12.92 -1.32 7.42
CA LYS A 84 11.53 -0.99 7.13
C LYS A 84 11.08 -1.55 5.78
N SER A 85 10.13 -2.48 5.76
CA SER A 85 9.54 -2.98 4.52
C SER A 85 8.43 -2.08 3.93
N VAL A 86 7.82 -1.22 4.76
CA VAL A 86 6.72 -0.32 4.38
C VAL A 86 7.05 1.11 4.83
N CYS A 87 6.80 2.10 3.97
CA CYS A 87 7.02 3.50 4.31
C CYS A 87 5.97 4.04 5.27
N ASP A 88 6.33 5.11 5.99
CA ASP A 88 5.46 5.72 7.00
C ASP A 88 4.14 6.23 6.39
N THR A 89 4.13 6.70 5.14
CA THR A 89 2.91 7.17 4.46
C THR A 89 1.98 6.02 4.06
N CYS A 90 2.51 4.87 3.64
CA CYS A 90 1.70 3.68 3.41
C CYS A 90 1.18 3.10 4.74
N MET A 91 2.01 3.08 5.79
CA MET A 91 1.57 2.65 7.13
C MET A 91 0.45 3.54 7.68
N ALA A 92 0.49 4.85 7.39
CA ALA A 92 -0.54 5.80 7.82
C ALA A 92 -1.93 5.51 7.24
N LEU A 93 -2.03 4.73 6.15
CA LEU A 93 -3.32 4.31 5.61
C LEU A 93 -4.15 3.51 6.62
N GLU A 94 -3.53 2.82 7.57
CA GLU A 94 -4.23 2.11 8.65
C GLU A 94 -5.19 3.03 9.44
N LYS A 95 -4.87 4.32 9.53
CA LYS A 95 -5.63 5.32 10.28
C LYS A 95 -6.54 6.17 9.39
N ASP A 96 -6.61 5.85 8.09
CA ASP A 96 -7.49 6.56 7.16
C ASP A 96 -8.95 6.12 7.38
N LEU A 97 -9.82 7.08 7.70
CA LEU A 97 -11.23 6.82 8.02
C LEU A 97 -12.02 6.23 6.84
N TRP A 98 -11.63 6.55 5.60
CA TRP A 98 -12.27 5.97 4.43
C TRP A 98 -11.86 4.52 4.25
N LEU A 99 -10.57 4.21 4.42
CA LEU A 99 -10.11 2.83 4.40
C LEU A 99 -10.74 2.02 5.52
N GLU A 100 -10.82 2.57 6.73
CA GLU A 100 -11.51 1.94 7.86
C GLU A 100 -12.97 1.59 7.50
N GLY A 101 -13.71 2.53 6.90
CA GLY A 101 -15.07 2.31 6.43
C GLY A 101 -15.17 1.19 5.39
N ILE A 102 -14.25 1.16 4.41
CA ILE A 102 -14.19 0.10 3.40
C ILE A 102 -13.91 -1.26 4.04
N VAL A 103 -12.90 -1.35 4.92
CA VAL A 103 -12.54 -2.59 5.62
C VAL A 103 -13.70 -3.08 6.48
N LYS A 104 -14.41 -2.17 7.16
CA LYS A 104 -15.61 -2.48 7.92
C LYS A 104 -16.72 -3.05 7.03
N CYS A 105 -16.99 -2.44 5.88
CA CYS A 105 -17.95 -2.96 4.90
C CYS A 105 -17.57 -4.35 4.37
N ILE A 106 -16.28 -4.60 4.13
CA ILE A 106 -15.78 -5.93 3.73
C ILE A 106 -16.06 -6.96 4.83
N LYS A 107 -15.80 -6.59 6.08
CA LYS A 107 -15.92 -7.49 7.23
C LYS A 107 -17.38 -7.78 7.59
N ASP A 108 -18.18 -6.73 7.72
CA ASP A 108 -19.53 -6.79 8.28
C ASP A 108 -20.61 -7.04 7.21
N GLY A 109 -20.22 -6.92 5.93
CA GLY A 109 -21.17 -6.90 4.82
C GLY A 109 -21.87 -5.56 4.68
N ILE A 110 -22.74 -5.46 3.68
CA ILE A 110 -23.42 -4.22 3.30
C ILE A 110 -24.88 -4.52 3.07
N HIS A 111 -25.74 -3.60 3.53
CA HIS A 111 -27.17 -3.72 3.31
C HIS A 111 -27.51 -3.65 1.81
N GLU A 112 -28.46 -4.48 1.35
CA GLU A 112 -28.82 -4.58 -0.07
C GLU A 112 -29.34 -3.27 -0.68
N ASN A 113 -29.91 -2.40 0.15
CA ASN A 113 -30.42 -1.08 -0.26
C ASN A 113 -29.36 0.04 -0.19
N THR A 114 -28.11 -0.27 0.17
CA THR A 114 -27.02 0.71 0.08
C THR A 114 -26.72 1.04 -1.39
N LEU A 115 -26.23 2.25 -1.65
CA LEU A 115 -25.80 2.70 -2.97
C LEU A 115 -24.86 1.67 -3.64
N LEU A 116 -25.08 1.43 -4.95
CA LEU A 116 -24.35 0.42 -5.74
C LEU A 116 -22.82 0.51 -5.63
N ALA A 117 -22.28 1.71 -5.53
CA ALA A 117 -20.83 1.91 -5.43
C ALA A 117 -20.20 1.27 -4.19
N TYR A 118 -20.99 1.10 -3.12
CA TYR A 118 -20.55 0.43 -1.91
C TYR A 118 -20.57 -1.08 -2.06
N HIS A 119 -21.28 -1.66 -3.02
CA HIS A 119 -21.27 -3.10 -3.18
C HIS A 119 -19.98 -3.55 -3.87
N SER A 120 -19.37 -4.61 -3.34
CA SER A 120 -18.30 -5.30 -4.04
C SER A 120 -18.87 -6.04 -5.27
N ILE A 121 -18.00 -6.46 -6.20
CA ILE A 121 -18.44 -7.24 -7.37
C ILE A 121 -19.16 -8.52 -6.94
N GLY A 122 -18.66 -9.20 -5.91
CA GLY A 122 -19.31 -10.40 -5.36
C GLY A 122 -20.69 -10.09 -4.78
N GLY A 123 -20.85 -8.98 -4.06
CA GLY A 123 -22.14 -8.53 -3.54
C GLY A 123 -23.15 -8.21 -4.64
N LEU A 124 -22.70 -7.54 -5.72
CA LEU A 124 -23.54 -7.27 -6.89
C LEU A 124 -24.00 -8.56 -7.59
N GLN A 125 -23.10 -9.54 -7.75
CA GLN A 125 -23.45 -10.85 -8.31
C GLN A 125 -24.49 -11.56 -7.46
N GLU A 126 -24.34 -11.54 -6.14
CA GLU A 126 -25.29 -12.15 -5.22
C GLU A 126 -26.68 -11.51 -5.30
N ILE A 127 -26.74 -10.17 -5.32
CA ILE A 127 -28.00 -9.43 -5.49
C ILE A 127 -28.65 -9.79 -6.82
N HIS A 128 -27.87 -9.84 -7.90
CA HIS A 128 -28.36 -10.23 -9.22
C HIS A 128 -28.95 -11.65 -9.22
N HIS A 129 -28.21 -12.63 -8.68
CA HIS A 129 -28.67 -14.01 -8.60
C HIS A 129 -29.96 -14.15 -7.78
N ARG A 130 -30.03 -13.53 -6.59
CA ARG A 130 -31.25 -13.54 -5.76
C ARG A 130 -32.46 -12.97 -6.50
N ARG A 131 -32.28 -11.83 -7.18
CA ARG A 131 -33.36 -11.21 -7.97
C ARG A 131 -33.79 -12.10 -9.15
N GLN A 132 -32.85 -12.69 -9.85
CA GLN A 132 -33.15 -13.59 -10.96
C GLN A 132 -33.92 -14.84 -10.48
N SER A 133 -33.55 -15.43 -9.35
CA SER A 133 -34.28 -16.55 -8.75
C SER A 133 -35.72 -16.17 -8.38
N MET A 134 -35.95 -14.99 -7.80
CA MET A 134 -37.31 -14.51 -7.51
C MET A 134 -38.15 -14.34 -8.78
N ILE A 135 -37.57 -13.80 -9.85
CA ILE A 135 -38.27 -13.66 -11.14
C ILE A 135 -38.65 -15.04 -11.70
N CYS A 136 -37.76 -16.03 -11.62
CA CYS A 136 -38.09 -17.40 -12.04
C CYS A 136 -39.24 -18.00 -11.22
N LEU A 137 -39.27 -17.76 -9.90
CA LEU A 137 -40.33 -18.24 -9.03
C LEU A 137 -41.70 -17.61 -9.33
N LEU A 138 -41.73 -16.36 -9.80
CA LEU A 138 -42.97 -15.66 -10.15
C LEU A 138 -43.54 -16.04 -11.54
N HIS A 139 -42.76 -16.74 -12.35
CA HIS A 139 -43.19 -17.26 -13.65
C HIS A 139 -43.58 -18.76 -13.60
N LEU A 140 -43.61 -19.36 -12.41
CA LEU A 140 -44.13 -20.70 -12.12
C LEU A 140 -45.55 -20.61 -11.58
#